data_AF-A0A8T0DQG3-F1
#
_entry.id   AF-A0A8T0DQG3-F1
#
_cell.length_a   1.000
_cell.length_b   1.000
_cell.length_c   1.000
_cell.angle_alpha   90.00
_cell.angle_beta   90.00
_cell.angle_gamma   90.00
#
_symmetry.space_group_name_H-M   'P 1'
#
loop_
_entity.id
_entity.type
_entity.pdbx_description
1 polymer ?
#
loop_
_entity_poly.entity_id
_entity_poly.type
_entity_poly.pdbx_seq_one_letter_code
_entity_poly.pdbx_strand_id
1 'polypeptide(L)'
;MEELFHTYCEAANKGSKKANEKTIKKIFTDCKLYNDKFTVNVLELALRKYNGNDMKEMDFETFNKFIDTTLAEEYAKVGNINKPAAIKEIQDKMKKVSSSKCGGAPRCSSTSQPTAGGKAIVARPTRPTDNPKSRSTTKSTR
;
A
#
# COMPACT_ATOMS: atom_id res chain seq x y z
N MET A 1 7.84 7.30 -17.60
CA MET A 1 7.26 7.19 -16.25
C MET A 1 5.78 6.84 -16.33
N GLU A 2 4.99 7.52 -17.17
CA GLU A 2 3.57 7.20 -17.37
C GLU A 2 3.33 5.76 -17.88
N GLU A 3 4.07 5.31 -18.88
CA GLU A 3 3.95 3.94 -19.41
C GLU A 3 4.24 2.87 -18.36
N LEU A 4 5.23 3.11 -17.51
CA LEU A 4 5.57 2.23 -16.40
C LEU A 4 4.40 2.18 -15.41
N PHE A 5 3.87 3.33 -15.00
CA PHE A 5 2.70 3.41 -14.14
C PHE A 5 1.50 2.65 -14.72
N HIS A 6 1.16 2.86 -16.00
CA HIS A 6 0.07 2.13 -16.67
C HIS A 6 0.31 0.62 -16.69
N THR A 7 1.53 0.16 -16.96
CA THR A 7 1.88 -1.27 -16.93
C THR A 7 1.60 -1.89 -15.56
N TYR A 8 1.94 -1.18 -14.48
CA TYR A 8 1.66 -1.62 -13.12
C TYR A 8 0.16 -1.56 -12.77
N CYS A 9 -0.55 -0.54 -13.24
CA CYS A 9 -2.00 -0.44 -13.08
C CYS A 9 -2.73 -1.59 -13.79
N GLU A 10 -2.35 -1.90 -15.03
CA GLU A 10 -2.89 -3.05 -15.77
C GLU A 10 -2.57 -4.39 -15.10
N ALA A 11 -1.37 -4.53 -14.55
CA ALA A 11 -0.97 -5.72 -13.81
C ALA A 11 -1.74 -5.89 -12.49
N ALA A 12 -2.19 -4.79 -11.87
CA ALA A 12 -3.00 -4.82 -10.66
C ALA A 12 -4.48 -5.05 -10.97
N ASN A 13 -5.02 -4.34 -11.97
CA ASN A 13 -6.39 -4.43 -12.46
C ASN A 13 -6.38 -4.22 -13.97
N LYS A 14 -6.68 -5.27 -14.74
CA LYS A 14 -6.71 -5.21 -16.21
C LYS A 14 -7.62 -4.08 -16.70
N GLY A 15 -7.05 -3.11 -17.43
CA GLY A 15 -7.76 -1.96 -17.96
C GLY A 15 -7.97 -0.79 -16.99
N SER A 16 -7.44 -0.85 -15.76
CA SER A 16 -7.47 0.29 -14.84
C SER A 16 -6.32 1.25 -15.12
N LYS A 17 -6.61 2.56 -15.05
CA LYS A 17 -5.60 3.64 -15.10
C LYS A 17 -5.21 4.14 -13.71
N LYS A 18 -5.75 3.51 -12.66
CA LYS A 18 -5.56 3.92 -11.27
C LYS A 18 -4.71 2.92 -10.50
N ALA A 19 -3.80 3.45 -9.69
CA ALA A 19 -2.95 2.67 -8.80
C ALA A 19 -3.49 2.68 -7.38
N ASN A 20 -3.53 1.50 -6.75
CA ASN A 20 -3.78 1.35 -5.33
C ASN A 20 -2.46 1.38 -4.55
N GLU A 21 -2.52 1.51 -3.22
CA GLU A 21 -1.33 1.51 -2.35
C GLU A 21 -0.39 0.33 -2.63
N LYS A 22 -0.95 -0.88 -2.83
CA LYS A 22 -0.17 -2.08 -3.14
C LYS A 22 0.60 -1.94 -4.46
N THR A 23 -0.01 -1.34 -5.48
CA THR A 23 0.60 -1.08 -6.79
C THR A 23 1.73 -0.06 -6.65
N ILE A 24 1.48 1.03 -5.92
CA ILE A 24 2.47 2.06 -5.63
C ILE A 24 3.67 1.44 -4.91
N LYS A 25 3.46 0.69 -3.82
CA LYS A 25 4.54 -0.02 -3.12
C LYS A 25 5.36 -0.89 -4.06
N LYS A 26 4.73 -1.62 -4.99
CA LYS A 26 5.45 -2.44 -5.98
C LYS A 26 6.32 -1.58 -6.90
N ILE A 27 5.80 -0.47 -7.44
CA ILE A 27 6.59 0.45 -8.27
C ILE A 27 7.82 0.92 -7.49
N PHE A 28 7.66 1.38 -6.25
CA PHE A 28 8.78 1.85 -5.43
C PHE A 28 9.79 0.74 -5.08
N THR A 29 9.31 -0.49 -4.88
CA THR A 29 10.16 -1.68 -4.64
C THR A 29 11.00 -2.00 -5.87
N ASP A 30 10.35 -2.07 -7.02
CA ASP A 30 10.98 -2.43 -8.29
C ASP A 30 11.95 -1.34 -8.75
N CYS A 31 11.60 -0.07 -8.51
CA CYS A 31 12.49 1.06 -8.73
C CYS A 31 13.67 1.16 -7.74
N LYS A 32 13.75 0.27 -6.74
CA LYS A 32 14.77 0.27 -5.67
C LYS A 32 14.96 1.67 -5.07
N LEU A 33 13.82 2.32 -4.80
CA LEU A 33 13.78 3.64 -4.17
C LEU A 33 13.96 3.58 -2.66
N TYR A 34 13.78 2.39 -2.07
CA TYR A 34 14.05 2.18 -0.66
C TYR A 34 15.56 2.21 -0.37
N ASN A 35 15.91 2.94 0.67
CA ASN A 35 17.25 3.02 1.25
C ASN A 35 17.15 2.66 2.74
N ASP A 36 18.27 2.51 3.45
CA ASP A 36 18.27 2.15 4.88
C ASP A 36 17.39 3.07 5.75
N LYS A 37 17.30 4.35 5.36
CA LYS A 37 16.50 5.34 6.08
C LYS A 37 15.10 5.54 5.47
N PHE A 38 14.91 5.22 4.19
CA PHE A 38 13.63 5.37 3.48
C PHE A 38 12.99 4.01 3.27
N THR A 39 12.18 3.58 4.22
CA THR A 39 11.57 2.24 4.26
C THR A 39 10.13 2.23 3.77
N VAL A 40 9.56 1.03 3.56
CA VAL A 40 8.16 0.84 3.14
C VAL A 40 7.18 1.54 4.09
N ASN A 41 7.45 1.52 5.40
CA ASN A 41 6.62 2.20 6.40
C ASN A 41 6.58 3.72 6.20
N VAL A 42 7.69 4.34 5.81
CA VAL A 42 7.75 5.79 5.53
C VAL A 42 6.87 6.12 4.32
N LEU A 43 6.92 5.30 3.28
CA LEU A 43 6.05 5.43 2.11
C LEU A 43 4.56 5.26 2.48
N GLU A 44 4.21 4.27 3.29
CA GLU A 44 2.84 4.06 3.77
C GLU A 44 2.31 5.24 4.57
N LEU A 45 3.14 5.77 5.48
CA LEU A 45 2.77 6.93 6.27
C LEU A 45 2.58 8.17 5.38
N ALA A 46 3.44 8.36 4.38
CA ALA A 46 3.30 9.43 3.40
C ALA A 46 2.00 9.27 2.58
N LEU A 47 1.67 8.06 2.12
CA LEU A 47 0.44 7.79 1.39
C LEU A 47 -0.81 8.06 2.24
N ARG A 48 -0.81 7.64 3.51
CA ARG A 48 -1.91 7.95 4.44
C ARG A 48 -2.02 9.43 4.75
N LYS A 49 -0.90 10.16 4.84
CA LYS A 49 -0.91 11.61 5.02
C LYS A 49 -1.50 12.34 3.81
N TYR A 50 -1.24 11.85 2.60
CA TYR A 50 -1.67 12.50 1.37
C TYR A 50 -3.11 12.14 0.96
N ASN A 51 -3.49 10.84 1.02
CA ASN A 51 -4.84 10.39 0.65
C ASN A 51 -5.84 10.36 1.81
N GLY A 52 -5.37 10.49 3.06
CA GLY A 52 -6.21 10.35 4.24
C GLY A 52 -6.49 8.88 4.61
N ASN A 53 -7.51 8.67 5.44
CA ASN A 53 -7.88 7.34 5.95
C ASN A 53 -8.64 6.48 4.92
N ASP A 54 -9.29 7.12 3.96
CA ASP A 54 -9.94 6.45 2.83
C ASP A 54 -8.92 6.30 1.70
N MET A 55 -8.39 5.08 1.53
CA MET A 55 -7.46 4.76 0.44
C MET A 55 -8.15 4.89 -0.91
N LYS A 56 -8.10 6.11 -1.47
CA LYS A 56 -8.58 6.38 -2.82
C LYS A 56 -7.52 5.95 -3.83
N GLU A 57 -7.95 5.30 -4.90
CA GLU A 57 -7.08 4.95 -6.02
C GLU A 57 -6.50 6.24 -6.62
N MET A 58 -5.19 6.25 -6.93
CA MET A 58 -4.50 7.41 -7.49
C MET A 58 -4.34 7.29 -9.01
N ASP A 59 -4.62 8.38 -9.73
CA ASP A 59 -4.26 8.52 -11.14
C ASP A 59 -2.79 8.98 -11.29
N PHE A 60 -2.24 8.90 -12.51
CA PHE A 60 -0.84 9.27 -12.78
C PHE A 60 -0.52 10.73 -12.40
N GLU A 61 -1.44 11.67 -12.64
CA GLU A 61 -1.26 13.07 -12.24
C GLU A 61 -1.17 13.24 -10.72
N THR A 62 -2.04 12.53 -9.99
CA THR A 62 -2.02 12.52 -8.52
C THR A 62 -0.75 11.87 -7.99
N PHE A 63 -0.28 10.81 -8.64
CA PHE A 63 0.97 10.14 -8.32
C PHE A 63 2.18 11.07 -8.50
N ASN A 64 2.27 11.81 -9.61
CA ASN A 64 3.34 12.81 -9.79
C ASN A 64 3.27 13.92 -8.75
N LYS A 65 2.06 14.43 -8.46
CA LYS A 65 1.87 15.44 -7.40
C LYS A 65 2.31 14.90 -6.03
N PHE A 66 2.03 13.64 -5.72
CA PHE A 66 2.49 12.99 -4.49
C PHE A 66 4.02 12.90 -4.43
N ILE A 67 4.68 12.56 -5.55
CA ILE A 67 6.14 12.55 -5.66
C ILE A 67 6.71 13.93 -5.34
N ASP A 68 6.18 14.98 -5.97
CA ASP A 68 6.70 16.35 -5.84
C ASP A 68 6.38 17.01 -4.49
N THR A 69 5.35 16.53 -3.79
CA THR A 69 4.90 17.08 -2.51
C THR A 69 5.39 16.23 -1.34
N THR A 70 4.54 15.36 -0.82
CA THR A 70 4.76 14.63 0.44
C THR A 70 5.95 13.69 0.36
N LEU A 71 6.11 12.99 -0.75
CA LEU A 71 7.20 12.03 -0.91
C LEU A 71 8.56 12.75 -0.99
N ALA A 72 8.67 13.82 -1.78
CA ALA A 72 9.89 14.62 -1.85
C ALA A 72 10.29 15.20 -0.50
N GLU A 73 9.32 15.63 0.31
CA GLU A 73 9.59 16.12 1.67
C GLU A 73 10.12 15.03 2.59
N GLU A 74 9.48 13.87 2.62
CA GLU A 74 9.94 12.76 3.47
C GLU A 74 11.29 12.21 2.98
N TYR A 75 11.49 12.09 1.67
CA TYR A 75 12.77 11.65 1.09
C TYR A 75 13.89 12.66 1.33
N ALA A 76 13.61 13.97 1.24
CA ALA A 76 14.55 15.03 1.58
C ALA A 76 14.94 15.01 3.05
N LYS A 77 13.98 14.89 3.96
CA LYS A 77 14.21 14.80 5.42
C LYS A 77 15.10 13.61 5.77
N VAL A 78 14.79 12.46 5.19
CA VAL A 78 15.47 11.19 5.44
C VAL A 78 16.87 11.17 4.84
N GLY A 79 17.01 11.68 3.62
CA GLY A 79 18.26 11.77 2.87
C GLY A 79 19.18 12.92 3.29
N ASN A 80 18.69 13.89 4.06
CA ASN A 80 19.36 15.18 4.29
C ASN A 80 19.77 15.87 2.97
N ILE A 81 18.91 15.73 1.96
CA ILE A 81 19.08 16.36 0.66
C ILE A 81 17.99 17.40 0.43
N ASN A 82 18.22 18.32 -0.49
CA ASN A 82 17.25 19.36 -0.78
C ASN A 82 16.03 18.77 -1.52
N LYS A 83 14.83 19.31 -1.27
CA LYS A 83 13.58 18.86 -1.93
C LYS A 83 13.69 18.72 -3.47
N PRO A 84 14.26 19.68 -4.22
CA PRO A 84 14.42 19.53 -5.67
C PRO A 84 15.43 18.45 -6.07
N ALA A 85 16.45 18.18 -5.24
CA ALA A 85 17.40 17.10 -5.47
C ALA A 85 16.75 15.73 -5.23
N ALA A 86 15.93 15.61 -4.19
CA ALA A 86 15.14 14.41 -3.91
C ALA A 86 14.21 14.05 -5.08
N ILE A 87 13.46 15.02 -5.61
CA ILE A 87 12.58 14.82 -6.77
C ILE A 87 13.38 14.29 -7.97
N LYS A 88 14.53 14.92 -8.27
CA LYS A 88 15.39 14.50 -9.37
C LYS A 88 15.90 13.07 -9.18
N GLU A 89 16.37 12.69 -8.00
CA GLU A 89 16.82 11.32 -7.73
C GLU A 89 15.70 10.30 -7.90
N ILE A 90 14.49 10.60 -7.40
CA ILE A 90 13.34 9.71 -7.52
C ILE A 90 12.98 9.51 -8.99
N GLN A 91 12.88 10.60 -9.75
CA GLN A 91 12.57 10.56 -11.17
C GLN A 91 13.66 9.85 -11.98
N ASP A 92 14.94 10.05 -11.65
CA ASP A 92 16.07 9.41 -12.33
C ASP A 92 16.06 7.90 -12.10
N LYS A 93 15.88 7.46 -10.85
CA LYS A 93 15.73 6.03 -10.50
C LYS A 93 14.55 5.39 -11.22
N MET A 94 13.39 6.06 -11.27
CA MET A 94 12.23 5.56 -12.01
C MET A 94 12.48 5.47 -13.53
N LYS A 95 13.16 6.46 -14.11
CA LYS A 95 13.53 6.43 -15.54
C LYS A 95 14.54 5.33 -15.85
N LYS A 96 15.52 5.11 -14.97
CA LYS A 96 16.53 4.06 -15.10
C LYS A 96 15.93 2.66 -15.12
N VAL A 97 14.88 2.43 -14.32
CA VAL A 97 14.14 1.16 -14.32
C VAL A 97 13.30 1.01 -15.57
N SER A 98 12.73 2.10 -16.09
CA SER A 98 11.99 2.11 -17.36
C SER A 98 12.88 1.82 -18.58
N SER A 99 14.14 2.27 -18.59
CA SER A 99 15.08 2.07 -19.70
C SER A 99 15.81 0.74 -19.64
N SER A 100 15.98 0.19 -18.42
CA SER A 100 16.47 -1.16 -18.19
C SER A 100 15.36 -2.14 -18.52
N LYS A 101 15.11 -2.32 -19.83
CA LYS A 101 14.22 -3.31 -20.46
C LYS A 101 13.77 -4.36 -19.46
N CYS A 102 12.63 -4.12 -18.83
CA CYS A 102 11.88 -5.14 -18.12
C CYS A 102 11.36 -6.08 -19.21
N GLY A 103 12.26 -6.92 -19.73
CA GLY A 103 12.00 -7.95 -20.75
C GLY A 103 11.15 -9.11 -20.23
N GLY A 104 10.56 -8.94 -19.06
CA GLY A 104 9.51 -9.75 -18.51
C GLY A 104 8.66 -8.80 -17.68
N ALA A 105 7.35 -8.95 -17.77
CA ALA A 105 6.34 -8.23 -17.01
C ALA A 105 6.79 -7.90 -15.57
N PRO A 106 6.28 -6.82 -14.95
CA PRO A 106 6.47 -6.60 -13.52
C PRO A 106 6.18 -7.93 -12.82
N ARG A 107 7.11 -8.42 -11.98
CA ARG A 107 6.91 -9.63 -11.15
C ARG A 107 5.81 -9.31 -10.14
N CYS A 108 4.60 -9.19 -10.63
CA CYS A 108 3.40 -9.24 -9.86
C CYS A 108 3.28 -10.70 -9.41
N SER A 109 3.93 -11.04 -8.30
CA SER A 109 3.52 -12.19 -7.51
C SER A 109 2.01 -12.12 -7.37
N SER A 110 1.35 -13.01 -8.09
CA SER A 110 -0.08 -13.21 -8.09
C SER A 110 -0.43 -13.74 -6.71
N THR A 111 -0.65 -12.86 -5.74
CA THR A 111 -1.53 -13.24 -4.63
C THR A 111 -2.93 -13.10 -5.17
N SER A 112 -3.34 -14.14 -5.90
CA SER A 112 -4.72 -14.41 -6.26
C SER A 112 -5.60 -14.13 -5.03
N GLN A 113 -6.47 -13.14 -5.10
CA GLN A 113 -7.73 -13.24 -4.38
C GLN A 113 -8.71 -13.91 -5.35
N PRO A 114 -8.97 -15.24 -5.22
CA PRO A 114 -10.21 -15.78 -5.73
C PRO A 114 -11.28 -15.51 -4.67
N THR A 115 -12.05 -14.44 -4.88
CA THR A 115 -13.39 -14.36 -4.27
C THR A 115 -14.32 -15.21 -5.13
N ALA A 116 -15.07 -16.10 -4.46
CA ALA A 116 -16.17 -16.93 -4.95
C ALA A 116 -15.81 -18.26 -5.67
N GLY A 117 -16.19 -19.37 -5.04
CA GLY A 117 -16.55 -20.60 -5.76
C GLY A 117 -16.07 -21.93 -5.16
N GLY A 118 -16.78 -22.42 -4.12
CA GLY A 118 -17.01 -23.85 -3.92
C GLY A 118 -15.95 -24.71 -3.21
N LYS A 119 -16.23 -25.10 -1.97
CA LYS A 119 -16.57 -26.50 -1.58
C LYS A 119 -16.82 -26.58 -0.07
N ALA A 120 -17.94 -27.19 0.29
CA ALA A 120 -18.26 -27.63 1.64
C ALA A 120 -17.26 -28.69 2.11
N ILE A 121 -16.79 -28.60 3.37
CA ILE A 121 -16.78 -29.72 4.35
C ILE A 121 -16.34 -29.25 5.75
N VAL A 122 -17.25 -29.46 6.70
CA VAL A 122 -17.15 -29.77 8.15
C VAL A 122 -16.04 -29.15 9.03
N ALA A 123 -16.49 -28.36 10.02
CA ALA A 123 -15.98 -28.42 11.40
C ALA A 123 -17.04 -27.92 12.41
N ARG A 124 -17.57 -28.86 13.22
CA ARG A 124 -18.17 -28.65 14.56
C ARG A 124 -17.05 -28.22 15.55
N PRO A 125 -17.28 -27.80 16.81
CA PRO A 125 -18.51 -27.39 17.51
C PRO A 125 -18.34 -26.05 18.30
N THR A 126 -19.43 -25.41 18.71
CA THR A 126 -19.45 -24.64 19.97
C THR A 126 -20.80 -24.78 20.65
N ARG A 127 -20.76 -25.45 21.80
CA ARG A 127 -21.86 -25.58 22.75
C ARG A 127 -22.02 -24.25 23.49
N PRO A 128 -23.23 -23.72 23.69
CA PRO A 128 -23.44 -22.59 24.59
C PRO A 128 -23.44 -23.11 26.03
N THR A 129 -22.45 -22.71 26.82
CA THR A 129 -22.56 -22.71 28.29
C THR A 129 -22.91 -21.29 28.70
N ASP A 130 -24.21 -20.98 28.59
CA ASP A 130 -24.82 -19.92 29.40
C ASP A 130 -24.76 -20.40 30.85
N ASN A 131 -24.08 -19.61 31.68
CA ASN A 131 -23.95 -19.82 33.11
C ASN A 131 -25.00 -18.92 33.80
N PRO A 132 -26.09 -19.47 34.36
CA PRO A 132 -27.04 -18.65 35.10
C PRO A 132 -26.68 -18.62 36.59
N LYS A 133 -26.74 -17.39 37.13
CA LYS A 133 -27.23 -17.07 38.49
C LYS A 133 -26.20 -17.07 39.64
N SER A 134 -25.90 -15.87 40.12
CA SER A 134 -25.77 -15.52 41.56
C SER A 134 -25.80 -13.98 41.65
N ARG A 135 -26.98 -13.35 41.73
CA ARG A 135 -27.65 -12.92 42.98
C ARG A 135 -26.67 -12.31 44.00
N SER A 136 -26.43 -11.01 43.87
CA SER A 136 -25.96 -10.16 44.96
C SER A 136 -27.16 -9.67 45.77
N THR A 137 -27.26 -10.09 47.02
CA THR A 137 -28.11 -9.50 48.05
C THR A 137 -27.22 -8.79 49.07
N THR A 138 -27.26 -7.47 49.09
CA THR A 138 -26.88 -6.61 50.23
C THR A 138 -28.19 -6.28 50.97
N LYS A 139 -28.45 -6.95 52.09
CA LYS A 139 -28.21 -6.50 53.49
C LYS A 139 -29.04 -5.28 53.90
N SER A 140 -30.16 -5.58 54.59
CA SER A 140 -30.57 -5.06 55.90
C SER A 140 -30.27 -3.59 56.21
N THR A 141 -31.32 -2.78 56.26
CA THR A 141 -31.38 -1.61 57.15
C THR A 141 -32.53 -1.81 58.13
N ARG A 142 -32.21 -1.42 59.36
CA ARG A 142 -32.86 -1.58 60.64
C ARG A 142 -34.08 -0.67 60.81
#